data_AF-A0A496T628-F1
#
_entry.id   AF-A0A496T628-F1
#
_cell.length_a   1.000
_cell.length_b   1.000
_cell.length_c   1.000
_cell.angle_alpha   90.00
_cell.angle_beta   90.00
_cell.angle_gamma   90.00
#
_symmetry.space_group_name_H-M   'P 1'
#
loop_
_entity.id
_entity.type
_entity.pdbx_description
1 polymer ?
#
loop_
_entity_poly.entity_id
_entity_poly.type
_entity_poly.pdbx_seq_one_letter_code
_entity_poly.pdbx_strand_id
1 'polypeptide(L)'
;MTNTDRQSFFASLKLHPQLISFLTKLEQKHPNAAEALWKLYQTHPILDSCMKEIVQTLQILVECFEKGHRLYICGNGGSCADAIHIAGELLKSFECKRPLSTEDRQQFTELRFGEELATALEYGFPAITLGLNHSLTTALENDNPTRYLTFAQEL
;
A
#
# COMPACT_ATOMS: atom_id res chain seq x y z
N MET A 1 -2.53 -21.96 -17.34
CA MET A 1 -2.43 -22.65 -16.03
C MET A 1 -3.79 -22.54 -15.35
N THR A 2 -4.28 -23.60 -14.71
CA THR A 2 -5.68 -23.66 -14.24
C THR A 2 -5.81 -23.05 -12.84
N ASN A 3 -7.00 -22.53 -12.51
CA ASN A 3 -7.33 -21.99 -11.19
C ASN A 3 -7.04 -23.00 -10.05
N THR A 4 -7.02 -24.29 -10.38
CA THR A 4 -6.78 -25.43 -9.49
C THR A 4 -5.37 -25.47 -8.89
N ASP A 5 -4.33 -25.08 -9.64
CA ASP A 5 -2.94 -25.12 -9.16
C ASP A 5 -2.69 -24.05 -8.08
N ARG A 6 -3.29 -22.87 -8.27
CA ARG A 6 -3.20 -21.73 -7.34
C ARG A 6 -3.98 -21.99 -6.04
N GLN A 7 -5.18 -22.58 -6.13
CA GLN A 7 -5.96 -22.95 -4.94
C GLN A 7 -5.23 -24.00 -4.09
N SER A 8 -4.58 -24.97 -4.74
CA SER A 8 -3.80 -26.00 -4.05
C SER A 8 -2.59 -25.43 -3.31
N PHE A 9 -1.93 -24.42 -3.89
CA PHE A 9 -0.85 -23.71 -3.22
C PHE A 9 -1.31 -22.87 -2.03
N PHE A 10 -2.36 -22.07 -2.19
CA PHE A 10 -2.87 -21.29 -1.06
C PHE A 10 -3.31 -22.18 0.11
N ALA A 11 -3.78 -23.40 -0.19
CA ALA A 11 -4.06 -24.42 0.82
C ALA A 11 -2.78 -25.00 1.47
N SER A 12 -1.64 -25.10 0.76
CA SER A 12 -0.39 -25.66 1.29
C SER A 12 0.33 -24.74 2.28
N LEU A 13 0.08 -23.42 2.22
CA LEU A 13 0.69 -22.41 3.10
C LEU A 13 0.29 -22.52 4.59
N LYS A 14 -0.53 -23.51 4.98
CA LYS A 14 -1.03 -23.73 6.37
C LYS A 14 -1.54 -22.43 7.02
N LEU A 15 -2.25 -21.63 6.23
CA LEU A 15 -2.72 -20.31 6.63
C LEU A 15 -3.81 -20.41 7.69
N HIS A 16 -3.90 -19.40 8.55
CA HIS A 16 -5.03 -19.25 9.46
C HIS A 16 -6.35 -19.13 8.66
N PRO A 17 -7.49 -19.66 9.13
CA PRO A 17 -8.75 -19.67 8.36
C PRO A 17 -9.19 -18.30 7.83
N GLN A 18 -8.88 -17.22 8.57
CA GLN A 18 -9.17 -15.85 8.14
C GLN A 18 -8.42 -15.46 6.85
N LEU A 19 -7.15 -15.84 6.71
CA LEU A 19 -6.34 -15.55 5.52
C LEU A 19 -6.83 -16.36 4.31
N ILE A 20 -7.28 -17.60 4.52
CA ILE A 20 -7.89 -18.42 3.45
C ILE A 20 -9.18 -17.76 2.95
N SER A 21 -10.02 -17.26 3.87
CA SER A 21 -11.24 -16.53 3.50
C SER A 21 -10.91 -15.25 2.73
N PHE A 22 -9.90 -14.50 3.15
CA PHE A 22 -9.42 -13.31 2.44
C PHE A 22 -8.97 -13.66 1.01
N LEU A 23 -8.11 -14.66 0.83
CA LEU A 23 -7.63 -15.08 -0.48
C LEU A 23 -8.76 -15.57 -1.40
N THR A 24 -9.75 -16.28 -0.85
CA THR A 24 -10.93 -16.71 -1.60
C THR A 24 -11.75 -15.52 -2.09
N LYS A 25 -11.95 -14.50 -1.24
CA LYS A 25 -12.64 -13.26 -1.63
C LYS A 25 -11.83 -12.47 -2.66
N LEU A 26 -10.51 -12.40 -2.50
CA LEU A 26 -9.58 -11.74 -3.42
C LEU A 26 -9.67 -12.39 -4.80
N GLU A 27 -9.63 -13.71 -4.88
CA GLU A 27 -9.78 -14.48 -6.11
C GLU A 27 -11.11 -14.20 -6.82
N GLN A 28 -12.21 -14.17 -6.06
CA GLN A 28 -13.56 -13.97 -6.61
C GLN A 28 -13.80 -12.55 -7.10
N LYS A 29 -13.32 -11.54 -6.35
CA LYS A 29 -13.59 -10.12 -6.65
C LYS A 29 -12.50 -9.47 -7.51
N HIS A 30 -11.25 -9.88 -7.34
CA HIS A 30 -10.07 -9.25 -7.93
C HIS A 30 -9.07 -10.31 -8.44
N PRO A 31 -9.44 -11.10 -9.47
CA PRO A 31 -8.64 -12.21 -9.97
C PRO A 31 -7.23 -11.79 -10.44
N ASN A 32 -7.07 -10.57 -10.96
CA ASN A 32 -5.76 -10.05 -11.36
C ASN A 32 -4.81 -9.84 -10.16
N ALA A 33 -5.34 -9.45 -9.00
CA ALA A 33 -4.55 -9.29 -7.78
C ALA A 33 -4.11 -10.66 -7.22
N ALA A 34 -5.02 -11.65 -7.25
CA ALA A 34 -4.68 -13.02 -6.87
C ALA A 34 -3.63 -13.62 -7.82
N GLU A 35 -3.70 -13.33 -9.12
CA GLU A 35 -2.70 -13.72 -10.10
C GLU A 35 -1.34 -13.06 -9.85
N ALA A 36 -1.30 -11.77 -9.49
CA ALA A 36 -0.06 -11.09 -9.17
C ALA A 36 0.64 -11.73 -7.95
N LEU A 37 -0.10 -12.06 -6.90
CA LEU A 37 0.42 -12.75 -5.72
C LEU A 37 0.96 -14.15 -6.07
N TRP A 38 0.24 -14.88 -6.94
CA TRP A 38 0.70 -16.18 -7.42
C TRP A 38 1.98 -16.08 -8.25
N LYS A 39 2.04 -15.13 -9.19
CA LYS A 39 3.23 -14.87 -10.00
C LYS A 39 4.43 -14.48 -9.13
N LEU A 40 4.24 -13.68 -8.08
CA LEU A 40 5.29 -13.36 -7.11
C LEU A 40 5.90 -14.64 -6.51
N TYR A 41 5.07 -15.55 -6.03
CA TYR A 41 5.54 -16.83 -5.48
C TYR A 41 6.26 -17.69 -6.53
N GLN A 42 5.68 -17.85 -7.72
CA GLN A 42 6.29 -18.66 -8.78
C GLN A 42 7.66 -18.14 -9.23
N THR A 43 7.79 -16.81 -9.32
CA THR A 43 9.04 -16.17 -9.73
C THR A 43 10.07 -16.13 -8.62
N HIS A 44 9.65 -16.21 -7.35
CA HIS A 44 10.53 -16.18 -6.19
C HIS A 44 10.17 -17.28 -5.17
N PRO A 45 10.42 -18.57 -5.47
CA PRO A 45 10.11 -19.66 -4.54
C PRO A 45 10.83 -19.55 -3.19
N ILE A 46 11.93 -18.79 -3.13
CA ILE A 46 12.65 -18.49 -1.88
C ILE A 46 11.77 -17.78 -0.83
N LEU A 47 10.68 -17.14 -1.26
CA LEU A 47 9.74 -16.47 -0.38
C LEU A 47 8.80 -17.42 0.35
N ASP A 48 8.79 -18.74 0.06
CA ASP A 48 7.88 -19.71 0.67
C ASP A 48 7.81 -19.57 2.20
N SER A 49 8.97 -19.41 2.84
CA SER A 49 9.09 -19.24 4.30
C SER A 49 8.41 -18.00 4.88
N CYS A 50 8.14 -16.97 4.08
CA CYS A 50 7.50 -15.72 4.49
C CYS A 50 6.22 -15.39 3.72
N MET A 51 5.72 -16.32 2.89
CA MET A 51 4.50 -16.10 2.10
C MET A 51 3.27 -15.83 2.98
N LYS A 52 3.22 -16.45 4.16
CA LYS A 52 2.14 -16.19 5.12
C LYS A 52 2.13 -14.72 5.57
N GLU A 53 3.28 -14.17 5.92
CA GLU A 53 3.45 -12.78 6.37
C GLU A 53 3.16 -11.80 5.23
N ILE A 54 3.53 -12.14 3.99
CA ILE A 54 3.20 -11.37 2.79
C ILE A 54 1.68 -11.28 2.61
N VAL A 55 0.97 -12.42 2.67
CA VAL A 55 -0.49 -12.46 2.53
C VAL A 55 -1.17 -11.70 3.67
N GLN A 56 -0.67 -11.84 4.90
CA GLN A 56 -1.20 -11.11 6.05
C GLN A 56 -0.98 -9.59 5.91
N THR A 57 0.18 -9.16 5.42
CA THR A 57 0.47 -7.75 5.16
C THR A 57 -0.47 -7.19 4.09
N LEU A 58 -0.69 -7.94 3.01
CA LEU A 58 -1.65 -7.58 1.97
C LEU A 58 -3.07 -7.40 2.54
N GLN A 59 -3.53 -8.34 3.37
CA GLN A 59 -4.85 -8.22 4.03
C GLN A 59 -4.94 -6.94 4.88
N ILE A 60 -3.93 -6.68 5.72
CA ILE A 60 -3.90 -5.50 6.60
C ILE A 60 -3.95 -4.21 5.78
N LEU A 61 -3.18 -4.12 4.70
CA LEU A 61 -3.16 -2.93 3.83
C LEU A 61 -4.50 -2.71 3.13
N VAL A 62 -5.12 -3.77 2.60
CA VAL A 62 -6.46 -3.68 1.98
C VAL A 62 -7.48 -3.18 3.01
N GLU A 63 -7.55 -3.81 4.18
CA GLU A 63 -8.49 -3.40 5.23
C GLU A 63 -8.22 -1.98 5.76
N CYS A 64 -6.96 -1.56 5.82
CA CYS A 64 -6.55 -0.21 6.20
C CYS A 64 -7.17 0.83 5.25
N PHE A 65 -6.96 0.66 3.94
CA PHE A 65 -7.46 1.61 2.96
C PHE A 65 -8.98 1.55 2.77
N GLU A 66 -9.60 0.36 2.85
CA GLU A 66 -11.07 0.22 2.81
C GLU A 66 -11.76 0.97 3.96
N LYS A 67 -11.10 1.07 5.12
CA LYS A 67 -11.60 1.81 6.30
C LYS A 67 -11.25 3.31 6.26
N GLY A 68 -10.66 3.80 5.18
CA GLY A 68 -10.23 5.21 5.06
C GLY A 68 -9.04 5.56 5.95
N HIS A 69 -8.26 4.57 6.41
CA HIS A 69 -7.01 4.81 7.11
C HIS A 69 -5.87 5.09 6.13
N ARG A 70 -4.67 5.30 6.68
CA ARG A 70 -3.47 5.65 5.92
C ARG A 70 -2.29 4.79 6.35
N LEU A 71 -1.37 4.57 5.41
CA LEU A 71 -0.11 3.89 5.65
C LEU A 71 0.95 4.92 6.06
N TYR A 72 1.55 4.73 7.23
CA TYR A 72 2.82 5.38 7.56
C TYR A 72 3.95 4.38 7.33
N ILE A 73 4.93 4.77 6.53
CA ILE A 73 6.08 3.93 6.17
C ILE A 73 7.37 4.71 6.44
N CYS A 74 8.43 4.04 6.87
CA CYS A 74 9.68 4.69 7.21
C CYS A 74 10.87 3.79 6.96
N GLY A 75 12.06 4.39 6.95
CA GLY A 75 13.33 3.70 6.78
C GLY A 75 14.48 4.67 6.98
N ASN A 76 15.69 4.15 7.15
CA ASN A 76 16.92 4.94 7.17
C ASN A 76 17.77 4.64 5.93
N GLY A 77 18.55 5.62 5.47
CA GLY A 77 19.43 5.47 4.30
C GLY A 77 18.68 4.95 3.07
N GLY A 78 19.15 3.83 2.49
CA GLY A 78 18.53 3.20 1.31
C GLY A 78 17.06 2.82 1.53
N SER A 79 16.71 2.30 2.70
CA SER A 79 15.31 1.95 3.01
C SER A 79 14.38 3.17 3.11
N CYS A 80 14.93 4.37 3.37
CA CYS A 80 14.16 5.61 3.26
C CYS A 80 13.79 5.89 1.80
N ALA A 81 14.73 5.71 0.87
CA ALA A 81 14.46 5.85 -0.56
C ALA A 81 13.40 4.86 -1.05
N ASP A 82 13.46 3.61 -0.58
CA ASP A 82 12.42 2.60 -0.86
C ASP A 82 11.05 3.02 -0.30
N ALA A 83 11.00 3.53 0.94
CA ALA A 83 9.76 4.02 1.55
C ALA A 83 9.16 5.22 0.80
N ILE A 84 9.98 6.14 0.30
CA ILE A 84 9.55 7.25 -0.58
C ILE A 84 8.96 6.69 -1.87
N HIS A 85 9.64 5.72 -2.49
CA HIS A 85 9.22 5.14 -3.75
C HIS A 85 7.86 4.42 -3.61
N ILE A 86 7.73 3.56 -2.60
CA ILE A 86 6.47 2.84 -2.29
C ILE A 86 5.33 3.85 -2.07
N ALA A 87 5.56 4.91 -1.29
CA ALA A 87 4.55 5.93 -1.07
C ALA A 87 4.15 6.64 -2.38
N GLY A 88 5.13 6.99 -3.22
CA GLY A 88 4.89 7.62 -4.52
C GLY A 88 4.03 6.76 -5.46
N GLU A 89 4.26 5.44 -5.50
CA GLU A 89 3.44 4.51 -6.28
C GLU A 89 2.02 4.37 -5.72
N LEU A 90 1.86 4.34 -4.40
CA LEU A 90 0.56 4.23 -3.75
C LEU A 90 -0.30 5.50 -3.93
N LEU A 91 0.33 6.67 -3.91
CA LEU A 91 -0.33 7.98 -3.99
C LEU A 91 -0.89 8.33 -5.38
N LYS A 92 -0.53 7.59 -6.43
CA LYS A 92 -1.00 7.82 -7.80
C LYS A 92 -1.60 6.58 -8.42
N SER A 93 -2.45 6.71 -9.44
CA SER A 93 -2.78 5.58 -10.30
C SER A 93 -1.49 5.02 -10.94
N PHE A 94 -1.24 3.72 -10.74
CA PHE A 94 -0.14 3.02 -11.40
C PHE A 94 -0.69 2.27 -12.61
N GLU A 95 -1.13 1.03 -12.45
CA GLU A 95 -1.75 0.25 -13.53
C GLU A 95 -3.28 0.40 -13.60
N CYS A 96 -3.93 0.71 -12.46
CA CYS A 96 -5.37 0.90 -12.40
C CYS A 96 -5.70 2.39 -12.28
N LYS A 97 -6.48 2.91 -13.23
CA LYS A 97 -7.05 4.26 -13.13
C LYS A 97 -7.99 4.37 -11.95
N ARG A 98 -7.96 5.52 -11.29
CA ARG A 98 -8.73 5.83 -10.09
C ARG A 98 -9.32 7.24 -10.20
N PRO A 99 -10.20 7.50 -11.18
CA PRO A 99 -10.76 8.83 -11.39
C PRO A 99 -11.61 9.25 -10.20
N LEU A 100 -11.75 10.57 -10.02
CA LEU A 100 -12.66 11.14 -9.04
C LEU A 100 -14.11 10.70 -9.30
N SER A 101 -14.89 10.54 -8.23
CA SER A 101 -16.33 10.32 -8.29
C SER A 101 -17.05 11.55 -8.87
N THR A 102 -18.30 11.39 -9.32
CA THR A 102 -19.07 12.53 -9.85
C THR A 102 -19.26 13.59 -8.76
N GLU A 103 -19.46 13.15 -7.53
CA GLU A 103 -19.63 13.98 -6.34
C GLU A 103 -18.36 14.80 -6.03
N ASP A 104 -17.18 14.18 -6.07
CA ASP A 104 -15.92 14.90 -5.79
C ASP A 104 -15.55 15.84 -6.94
N ARG A 105 -15.88 15.50 -8.18
CA ARG A 105 -15.69 16.41 -9.33
C ARG A 105 -16.48 17.70 -9.19
N GLN A 106 -17.67 17.68 -8.56
CA GLN A 106 -18.49 18.88 -8.36
C GLN A 106 -17.81 19.91 -7.45
N GLN A 107 -16.88 19.50 -6.59
CA GLN A 107 -16.12 20.43 -5.74
C GLN A 107 -15.20 21.37 -6.54
N PHE A 108 -14.90 21.03 -7.79
CA PHE A 108 -14.01 21.83 -8.65
C PHE A 108 -14.75 22.81 -9.56
N THR A 109 -16.08 22.74 -9.68
CA THR A 109 -16.83 23.45 -10.73
C THR A 109 -16.68 24.97 -10.67
N GLU A 110 -16.53 25.55 -9.48
CA GLU A 110 -16.36 27.00 -9.29
C GLU A 110 -14.90 27.46 -9.39
N LEU A 111 -13.95 26.53 -9.46
CA LEU A 111 -12.52 26.85 -9.49
C LEU A 111 -12.08 27.23 -10.90
N ARG A 112 -11.17 28.20 -10.98
CA ARG A 112 -10.44 28.47 -12.21
C ARG A 112 -9.64 27.21 -12.59
N PHE A 113 -9.82 26.72 -13.83
CA PHE A 113 -9.28 25.44 -14.32
C PHE A 113 -9.86 24.19 -13.64
N GLY A 114 -11.04 24.29 -13.03
CA GLY A 114 -11.67 23.19 -12.29
C GLY A 114 -11.86 21.90 -13.09
N GLU A 115 -12.33 22.00 -14.34
CA GLU A 115 -12.55 20.81 -15.19
C GLU A 115 -11.25 20.11 -15.58
N GLU A 116 -10.17 20.87 -15.79
CA GLU A 116 -8.84 20.33 -16.06
C GLU A 116 -8.32 19.57 -14.83
N LEU A 117 -8.44 20.15 -13.64
CA LEU A 117 -8.06 19.50 -12.38
C LEU A 117 -8.89 18.24 -12.12
N ALA A 118 -10.21 18.32 -12.25
CA ALA A 118 -11.12 17.19 -12.03
C ALA A 118 -10.89 16.03 -13.01
N THR A 119 -10.36 16.32 -14.21
CA THR A 119 -10.00 15.32 -15.21
C THR A 119 -8.59 14.75 -15.01
N ALA A 120 -7.65 15.56 -14.51
CA ALA A 120 -6.26 15.15 -14.31
C ALA A 120 -6.01 14.44 -12.98
N LEU A 121 -6.79 14.76 -11.93
CA LEU A 121 -6.64 14.17 -10.60
C LEU A 121 -7.21 12.75 -10.54
N GLU A 122 -6.53 11.91 -9.76
CA GLU A 122 -6.96 10.55 -9.44
C GLU A 122 -6.75 10.29 -7.94
N TYR A 123 -7.57 9.39 -7.38
CA TYR A 123 -7.38 8.95 -6.01
C TYR A 123 -6.08 8.18 -5.86
N GLY A 124 -5.38 8.45 -4.76
CA GLY A 124 -4.27 7.66 -4.24
C GLY A 124 -4.70 6.77 -3.08
N PHE A 125 -3.84 5.84 -2.69
CA PHE A 125 -3.89 5.22 -1.37
C PHE A 125 -3.09 6.11 -0.43
N PRO A 126 -3.69 6.68 0.64
CA PRO A 126 -2.99 7.61 1.52
C PRO A 126 -1.76 6.96 2.16
N ALA A 127 -0.58 7.36 1.72
CA ALA A 127 0.70 6.86 2.22
C ALA A 127 1.61 8.04 2.56
N ILE A 128 2.22 8.00 3.75
CA ILE A 128 3.08 9.06 4.27
C ILE A 128 4.42 8.43 4.67
N THR A 129 5.50 8.93 4.08
CA THR A 129 6.86 8.54 4.46
C THR A 129 7.33 9.38 5.65
N LEU A 130 7.69 8.72 6.75
CA LEU A 130 8.23 9.39 7.94
C LEU A 130 9.74 9.65 7.81
N GLY A 131 10.22 10.70 8.47
CA GLY A 131 11.62 11.12 8.54
C GLY A 131 12.03 12.08 7.43
N LEU A 132 11.07 12.63 6.69
CA LEU A 132 11.32 13.62 5.63
C LEU A 132 11.30 15.07 6.15
N ASN A 133 10.87 15.29 7.39
CA ASN A 133 10.83 16.64 7.97
C ASN A 133 12.20 17.03 8.56
N HIS A 134 13.10 17.53 7.72
CA HIS A 134 14.45 17.91 8.14
C HIS A 134 14.47 18.94 9.28
N SER A 135 13.53 19.90 9.29
CA SER A 135 13.46 20.91 10.36
C SER A 135 13.09 20.30 11.70
N LEU A 136 12.19 19.32 11.72
CA LEU A 136 11.84 18.58 12.93
C LEU A 136 13.00 17.70 13.37
N THR A 137 13.63 16.98 12.44
CA THR A 137 14.78 16.10 12.73
C THR A 137 15.90 16.87 13.42
N THR A 138 16.32 18.02 12.87
CA THR A 138 17.43 18.79 13.44
C THR A 138 17.09 19.39 14.81
N ALA A 139 15.85 19.86 15.00
CA ALA A 139 15.40 20.36 16.30
C ALA A 139 15.38 19.25 17.37
N LEU A 140 14.86 18.07 17.02
CA LEU A 140 14.84 16.92 17.93
C LEU A 140 16.23 16.42 18.28
N GLU A 141 17.10 16.26 17.29
CA GLU A 141 18.47 15.75 17.49
C GLU A 141 19.32 16.71 18.33
N ASN A 142 19.03 18.01 18.29
CA ASN A 142 19.68 19.00 19.16
C ASN A 142 19.29 18.81 20.64
N ASP A 143 18.01 18.52 20.91
CA ASP A 143 17.47 18.50 22.27
C ASP A 143 17.40 17.10 22.89
N ASN A 144 17.44 16.05 22.06
CA ASN A 144 17.26 14.66 22.50
C ASN A 144 18.27 13.72 21.82
N PRO A 145 19.16 13.05 22.58
CA PRO A 145 20.14 12.12 22.02
C PRO A 145 19.55 10.78 21.59
N THR A 146 18.24 10.54 21.79
CA THR A 146 17.59 9.28 21.47
C THR A 146 17.47 9.09 19.97
N ARG A 147 18.23 8.13 19.43
CA ARG A 147 18.25 7.81 18.00
C ARG A 147 16.86 7.41 17.49
N TYR A 148 16.52 7.90 16.31
CA TYR A 148 15.27 7.58 15.58
C TYR A 148 13.97 8.05 16.22
N LEU A 149 14.03 8.89 17.26
CA LEU A 149 12.84 9.43 17.91
C LEU A 149 11.98 10.25 16.93
N THR A 150 12.58 10.83 15.90
CA THR A 150 11.90 11.59 14.84
C THR A 150 10.76 10.82 14.20
N PHE A 151 10.91 9.52 13.93
CA PHE A 151 9.83 8.74 13.32
C PHE A 151 8.59 8.69 14.21
N ALA A 152 8.78 8.54 15.53
CA ALA A 152 7.67 8.54 16.47
C ALA A 152 7.06 9.95 16.65
N GLN A 153 7.89 11.00 16.55
CA GLN A 153 7.43 12.39 16.70
C GLN A 153 6.61 12.91 15.52
N GLU A 154 6.78 12.32 14.33
CA GLU A 154 6.03 12.68 13.11
C GLU A 154 4.61 12.06 13.03
N LEU A 155 4.25 11.16 13.94
CA LEU A 155 2.93 10.52 14.01
C LEU A 155 1.94 11.36 14.84
#